data_AF-A0A9D9PX14-F1
#
_entry.id   AF-A0A9D9PX14-F1
#
_cell.length_a   1.000
_cell.length_b   1.000
_cell.length_c   1.000
_cell.angle_alpha   90.00
_cell.angle_beta   90.00
_cell.angle_gamma   90.00
#
_symmetry.space_group_name_H-M   'P 1'
#
loop_
_entity.id
_entity.type
_entity.pdbx_description
1 polymer ?
#
loop_
_entity_poly.entity_id
_entity_poly.type
_entity_poly.pdbx_seq_one_letter_code
_entity_poly.pdbx_strand_id
1 'polypeptide(L)'
;MATGPSFPHRGAIAWRFAANVFVGSTFVWAVLSRFDGVSPIWAIAAMVASTDPQVDVARRMIRSRLINVFVGAAVGLVFMLVGGSTPWKLPFALVATVLISSYLVRIPTMWRQAPITAALIIASGLSQQSTSAGIQVGLIKVAEVLFGCFVGLAVSWLISRLWPLPEPAGPVATP
;
A
#
# COMPACT_ATOMS: atom_id res chain seq x y z
N MET A 1 24.95 15.85 -22.75
CA MET A 1 24.08 16.60 -21.82
C MET A 1 23.10 15.60 -21.21
N ALA A 2 23.27 15.24 -19.94
CA ALA A 2 22.31 14.43 -19.23
C ALA A 2 21.08 15.31 -18.93
N THR A 3 19.94 14.99 -19.54
CA THR A 3 18.66 15.56 -19.14
C THR A 3 18.45 15.21 -17.67
N GLY A 4 18.33 16.22 -16.80
CA GLY A 4 17.95 16.02 -15.40
C GLY A 4 16.63 15.25 -15.29
N PRO A 5 16.26 14.75 -14.09
CA PRO A 5 15.05 13.96 -13.92
C PRO A 5 13.84 14.75 -14.41
N SER A 6 13.33 14.36 -15.59
CA SER A 6 12.10 14.91 -16.13
C SER A 6 10.98 14.35 -15.26
N PHE A 7 10.26 15.22 -14.56
CA PHE A 7 9.05 14.79 -13.86
C PHE A 7 8.12 14.17 -14.92
N PRO A 8 7.74 12.89 -14.79
CA PRO A 8 7.02 12.17 -15.84
C PRO A 8 5.58 12.67 -16.05
N HIS A 9 5.14 13.68 -15.30
CA HIS A 9 3.77 14.15 -15.25
C HIS A 9 3.68 15.63 -15.63
N ARG A 10 3.41 15.92 -16.91
CA ARG A 10 2.97 17.24 -17.36
C ARG A 10 1.61 17.58 -16.70
N GLY A 11 1.38 18.86 -16.44
CA GLY A 11 0.41 19.40 -15.47
C GLY A 11 -0.92 18.67 -15.28
N ALA A 12 -1.60 18.23 -16.35
CA ALA A 12 -2.89 17.54 -16.25
C ALA A 12 -2.83 16.23 -15.43
N ILE A 13 -1.74 15.46 -15.52
CA ILE A 13 -1.59 14.20 -14.77
C ILE A 13 -1.38 14.49 -13.27
N ALA A 14 -0.57 15.52 -12.95
CA ALA A 14 -0.32 15.93 -11.57
C ALA A 14 -1.60 16.46 -10.90
N TRP A 15 -2.38 17.28 -11.60
CA TRP A 15 -3.68 17.75 -11.11
C TRP A 15 -4.67 16.61 -10.89
N ARG A 16 -4.72 15.65 -11.80
CA ARG A 16 -5.57 14.46 -11.65
C ARG A 16 -5.16 13.61 -10.44
N PHE A 17 -3.86 13.43 -10.23
CA PHE A 17 -3.35 12.73 -9.05
C PHE A 17 -3.69 13.48 -7.76
N ALA A 18 -3.50 14.81 -7.73
CA ALA A 18 -3.86 15.64 -6.59
C ALA A 18 -5.36 15.56 -6.26
N ALA A 19 -6.23 15.61 -7.27
CA ALA A 19 -7.67 15.45 -7.11
C ALA A 19 -8.04 14.06 -6.55
N ASN A 20 -7.44 12.99 -7.07
CA ASN A 20 -7.62 11.64 -6.54
C ASN A 20 -7.21 11.56 -5.07
N VAL A 21 -6.03 12.09 -4.72
CA VAL A 21 -5.52 12.07 -3.35
C VAL A 21 -6.42 12.87 -2.42
N PHE A 22 -6.87 14.06 -2.84
CA PHE A 22 -7.76 14.89 -2.03
C PHE A 22 -9.10 14.18 -1.79
N VAL A 23 -9.82 13.79 -2.85
CA VAL A 23 -11.13 13.13 -2.75
C VAL A 23 -11.02 11.84 -1.92
N GLY A 24 -10.03 11.01 -2.22
CA GLY A 24 -9.85 9.74 -1.53
C GLY A 24 -9.46 9.92 -0.07
N SER A 25 -8.52 10.82 0.26
CA SER A 25 -8.12 11.05 1.64
C SER A 25 -9.25 11.65 2.48
N THR A 26 -10.02 12.59 1.94
CA THR A 26 -11.22 13.12 2.60
C THR A 26 -12.26 12.03 2.84
N PHE A 27 -12.49 11.16 1.86
CA PHE A 27 -13.42 10.04 2.01
C PHE A 27 -12.95 9.05 3.10
N VAL A 28 -11.69 8.59 3.04
CA VAL A 28 -11.12 7.69 4.06
C VAL A 28 -11.21 8.32 5.44
N TRP A 29 -10.86 9.60 5.56
CA TRP A 29 -10.96 10.33 6.82
C TRP A 29 -12.38 10.35 7.34
N ALA A 30 -13.34 10.77 6.53
CA ALA A 30 -14.75 10.86 6.92
C ALA A 30 -15.36 9.51 7.33
N VAL A 31 -14.91 8.41 6.72
CA VAL A 31 -15.37 7.06 7.07
C VAL A 31 -14.70 6.56 8.34
N LEU A 32 -13.37 6.55 8.40
CA LEU A 32 -12.63 5.92 9.50
C LEU A 32 -12.63 6.73 10.79
N SER A 33 -12.83 8.06 10.74
CA SER A 33 -12.98 8.89 11.94
C SER A 33 -14.26 8.59 12.75
N ARG A 34 -15.18 7.77 12.21
CA ARG A 34 -16.38 7.31 12.93
C ARG A 34 -16.14 6.07 13.80
N PHE A 35 -14.96 5.46 13.73
CA PHE A 35 -14.66 4.23 14.45
C PHE A 35 -13.60 4.47 15.52
N ASP A 36 -13.93 4.14 16.76
CA ASP A 36 -12.99 4.22 17.87
C ASP A 36 -11.84 3.22 17.71
N GLY A 37 -10.62 3.66 18.01
CA GLY A 37 -9.41 2.83 17.92
C GLY A 37 -8.85 2.64 16.50
N VAL A 38 -9.47 3.23 15.48
CA VAL A 38 -9.00 3.18 14.09
C VAL A 38 -8.29 4.49 13.73
N SER A 39 -7.10 4.39 13.13
CA SER A 39 -6.35 5.55 12.65
C SER A 39 -6.49 5.68 11.13
N PRO A 40 -7.08 6.77 10.62
CA PRO A 40 -7.23 6.96 9.17
C PRO A 40 -5.90 7.02 8.41
N ILE A 41 -4.80 7.33 9.10
CA ILE A 41 -3.49 7.62 8.51
C ILE A 41 -2.97 6.43 7.70
N TRP A 42 -3.11 5.21 8.20
CA TRP A 42 -2.63 4.00 7.51
C TRP A 42 -3.43 3.72 6.25
N ALA A 43 -4.75 3.88 6.32
CA ALA A 43 -5.63 3.73 5.18
C ALA A 43 -5.37 4.83 4.13
N ILE A 44 -5.12 6.08 4.54
CA ILE A 44 -4.77 7.17 3.63
C ILE A 44 -3.43 6.88 2.96
N ALA A 45 -2.39 6.50 3.71
CA ALA A 45 -1.09 6.13 3.14
C ALA A 45 -1.20 4.96 2.16
N ALA A 46 -2.04 3.98 2.49
CA ALA A 46 -2.33 2.85 1.63
C ALA A 46 -3.06 3.25 0.34
N MET A 47 -4.05 4.11 0.46
CA MET A 47 -4.79 4.69 -0.66
C MET A 47 -3.85 5.48 -1.57
N VAL A 48 -3.08 6.45 -1.05
CA VAL A 48 -2.19 7.30 -1.87
C VAL A 48 -1.24 6.45 -2.71
N ALA A 49 -0.63 5.44 -2.11
CA ALA A 49 0.33 4.60 -2.80
C ALA A 49 -0.33 3.48 -3.65
N SER A 50 -1.65 3.40 -3.70
CA SER A 50 -2.41 2.51 -4.59
C SER A 50 -3.11 3.26 -5.72
N THR A 51 -3.25 4.58 -5.57
CA THR A 51 -3.82 5.47 -6.57
C THR A 51 -2.85 5.63 -7.73
N ASP A 52 -3.33 5.32 -8.93
CA ASP A 52 -2.63 5.65 -10.17
C ASP A 52 -3.61 6.33 -11.15
N PRO A 53 -3.19 7.36 -11.91
CA PRO A 53 -4.01 7.96 -12.96
C PRO A 53 -4.34 7.00 -14.12
N GLN A 54 -3.61 5.89 -14.30
CA GLN A 54 -3.94 4.87 -15.30
C GLN A 54 -4.58 3.67 -14.62
N VAL A 55 -5.82 3.31 -15.01
CA VAL A 55 -6.60 2.27 -14.31
C VAL A 55 -5.97 0.89 -14.44
N ASP A 56 -5.36 0.55 -15.57
CA ASP A 56 -4.68 -0.74 -15.77
C ASP A 56 -3.38 -0.84 -14.96
N VAL A 57 -2.73 0.29 -14.69
CA VAL A 57 -1.59 0.37 -13.77
C VAL A 57 -2.11 0.27 -12.34
N ALA A 58 -3.17 1.01 -11.97
CA ALA A 58 -3.80 0.96 -10.67
C ALA A 58 -4.22 -0.46 -10.28
N ARG A 59 -4.89 -1.20 -11.18
CA ARG A 59 -5.30 -2.61 -10.95
C ARG A 59 -4.10 -3.52 -10.68
N ARG A 60 -3.02 -3.38 -11.47
CA ARG A 60 -1.78 -4.15 -11.28
C ARG A 60 -1.09 -3.79 -9.96
N MET A 61 -1.05 -2.50 -9.61
CA MET A 61 -0.47 -2.02 -8.36
C MET A 61 -1.27 -2.52 -7.16
N ILE A 62 -2.59 -2.54 -7.22
CA ILE A 62 -3.44 -3.05 -6.14
C ILE A 62 -3.29 -4.55 -5.97
N ARG A 63 -3.25 -5.33 -7.07
CA ARG A 63 -2.99 -6.77 -6.96
C ARG A 63 -1.64 -7.02 -6.29
N SER A 64 -0.60 -6.30 -6.70
CA SER A 64 0.71 -6.39 -6.07
C SER A 64 0.65 -5.99 -4.59
N ARG A 65 -0.11 -4.96 -4.26
CA ARG A 65 -0.24 -4.46 -2.89
C ARG A 65 -0.98 -5.41 -1.97
N LEU A 66 -2.09 -6.00 -2.42
CA LEU A 66 -2.80 -7.02 -1.67
C LEU A 66 -1.87 -8.18 -1.34
N ILE A 67 -1.12 -8.67 -2.34
CA ILE A 67 -0.12 -9.73 -2.14
C ILE A 67 0.93 -9.29 -1.12
N ASN A 68 1.52 -8.10 -1.27
CA ASN A 68 2.50 -7.56 -0.32
C ASN A 68 1.96 -7.50 1.11
N VAL A 69 0.72 -7.02 1.29
CA VAL A 69 0.06 -6.90 2.59
C VAL A 69 -0.17 -8.27 3.20
N PHE A 70 -0.69 -9.23 2.45
CA PHE A 70 -0.90 -10.59 2.95
C PHE A 70 0.40 -11.31 3.30
N VAL A 71 1.44 -11.17 2.47
CA VAL A 71 2.76 -11.75 2.74
C VAL A 71 3.37 -11.13 3.99
N GLY A 72 3.42 -9.80 4.06
CA GLY A 72 3.93 -9.10 5.23
C GLY A 72 3.14 -9.43 6.49
N ALA A 73 1.81 -9.52 6.38
CA ALA A 73 0.96 -9.86 7.51
C ALA A 73 1.19 -11.30 7.99
N ALA A 74 1.25 -12.26 7.08
CA ALA A 74 1.51 -13.66 7.40
C ALA A 74 2.88 -13.82 8.09
N VAL A 75 3.94 -13.24 7.52
CA VAL A 75 5.29 -13.31 8.12
C VAL A 75 5.32 -12.62 9.47
N GLY A 76 4.72 -11.43 9.59
CA GLY A 76 4.61 -10.69 10.84
C GLY A 76 3.92 -11.49 11.94
N LEU A 77 2.78 -12.11 11.63
CA LEU A 77 2.03 -12.96 12.57
C LEU A 77 2.81 -14.22 12.96
N VAL A 78 3.48 -14.89 12.00
CA VAL A 78 4.30 -16.07 12.28
C VAL A 78 5.43 -15.72 13.25
N PHE A 79 6.16 -14.64 13.02
CA PHE A 79 7.22 -14.18 13.94
C PHE A 79 6.70 -13.68 15.28
N MET A 80 5.44 -13.24 15.33
CA MET A 80 4.80 -12.84 16.57
C MET A 80 4.39 -14.07 17.41
N LEU A 81 3.88 -15.12 16.78
CA LEU A 81 3.51 -16.39 17.42
C LEU A 81 4.72 -17.25 17.80
N VAL A 82 5.79 -17.22 16.99
CA VAL A 82 6.98 -18.03 17.18
C VAL A 82 8.07 -17.18 17.85
N GLY A 83 8.26 -17.40 19.16
CA GLY A 83 9.36 -16.84 19.95
C GLY A 83 8.88 -15.85 21.04
N GLY A 84 9.65 -15.68 22.11
CA GLY A 84 9.34 -14.73 23.17
C GLY A 84 9.44 -13.24 22.75
N SER A 85 9.37 -12.31 23.70
CA SER A 85 9.45 -10.87 23.45
C SER A 85 10.89 -10.37 23.23
N THR A 86 11.56 -10.84 22.18
CA THR A 86 12.94 -10.43 21.87
C THR A 86 13.00 -9.33 20.80
N PRO A 87 13.81 -8.26 20.99
CA PRO A 87 13.90 -7.15 20.04
C PRO A 87 14.49 -7.54 18.68
N TRP A 88 15.25 -8.65 18.63
CA TRP A 88 15.84 -9.19 17.40
C TRP A 88 14.81 -9.76 16.41
N LYS A 89 13.57 -10.02 16.84
CA LYS A 89 12.52 -10.51 15.95
C LYS A 89 12.25 -9.60 14.77
N LEU A 90 12.27 -8.29 15.00
CA LEU A 90 11.96 -7.32 13.97
C LEU A 90 12.95 -7.41 12.79
N PRO A 91 14.28 -7.31 12.98
CA PRO A 91 15.21 -7.45 11.85
C PRO A 91 15.13 -8.82 11.18
N PHE A 92 14.98 -9.92 11.93
CA PHE A 92 14.85 -11.26 11.32
C PHE A 92 13.57 -11.41 10.48
N ALA A 93 12.45 -10.90 10.97
CA ALA A 93 11.20 -10.94 10.23
C ALA A 93 11.25 -10.09 8.97
N LEU A 94 11.91 -8.92 9.01
CA LEU A 94 12.11 -8.08 7.84
C LEU A 94 12.93 -8.81 6.77
N VAL A 95 14.05 -9.43 7.15
CA VAL A 95 14.87 -10.23 6.25
C VAL A 95 14.07 -11.38 5.66
N ALA A 96 13.38 -12.16 6.50
CA ALA A 96 12.53 -13.26 6.05
C ALA A 96 11.45 -12.78 5.07
N THR A 97 10.80 -11.65 5.37
CA THR A 97 9.77 -11.07 4.51
C THR A 97 10.33 -10.66 3.15
N VAL A 98 11.51 -10.03 3.11
CA VAL A 98 12.19 -9.68 1.85
C VAL A 98 12.51 -10.94 1.05
N LEU A 99 13.07 -11.98 1.69
CA LEU A 99 13.41 -13.23 1.01
C LEU A 99 12.16 -13.95 0.47
N ILE A 100 11.10 -14.07 1.28
CA ILE A 100 9.85 -14.71 0.89
C ILE A 100 9.18 -13.93 -0.25
N SER A 101 9.06 -12.61 -0.11
CA SER A 101 8.44 -11.77 -1.14
C SER A 101 9.21 -11.79 -2.46
N SER A 102 10.55 -11.88 -2.41
CA SER A 102 11.42 -11.84 -3.59
C SER A 102 11.55 -13.19 -4.28
N TYR A 103 11.76 -14.27 -3.54
CA TYR A 103 12.08 -15.59 -4.11
C TYR A 103 10.86 -16.50 -4.28
N LEU A 104 9.94 -16.50 -3.30
CA LEU A 104 8.77 -17.40 -3.32
C LEU A 104 7.60 -16.78 -4.08
N VAL A 105 7.26 -15.53 -3.75
CA VAL A 105 6.08 -14.86 -4.32
C VAL A 105 6.43 -14.07 -5.58
N ARG A 106 7.71 -13.71 -5.76
CA ARG A 106 8.24 -12.95 -6.90
C ARG A 106 7.43 -11.69 -7.17
N ILE A 107 7.24 -10.89 -6.13
CA ILE A 107 6.43 -9.68 -6.20
C ILE A 107 7.08 -8.68 -7.18
N PRO A 108 6.44 -8.37 -8.33
CA PRO A 108 7.11 -7.66 -9.41
C PRO A 108 7.19 -6.14 -9.19
N THR A 109 6.35 -5.57 -8.31
CA THR A 109 6.28 -4.12 -8.04
C THR A 109 6.08 -3.86 -6.56
N MET A 110 6.69 -2.79 -6.03
CA MET A 110 6.55 -2.37 -4.63
C MET A 110 6.98 -3.42 -3.58
N TRP A 111 8.00 -4.22 -3.88
CA TRP A 111 8.54 -5.28 -3.00
C TRP A 111 8.91 -4.81 -1.58
N ARG A 112 9.17 -3.51 -1.40
CA ARG A 112 9.44 -2.89 -0.09
C ARG A 112 8.21 -2.82 0.82
N GLN A 113 7.00 -3.02 0.32
CA GLN A 113 5.78 -2.90 1.15
C GLN A 113 5.50 -4.11 2.04
N ALA A 114 5.86 -5.31 1.58
CA ALA A 114 5.73 -6.52 2.40
C ALA A 114 6.52 -6.41 3.72
N PRO A 115 7.83 -6.09 3.73
CA PRO A 115 8.57 -5.94 4.98
C PRO A 115 8.05 -4.78 5.85
N ILE A 116 7.58 -3.66 5.27
CA ILE A 116 6.94 -2.59 6.05
C ILE A 116 5.72 -3.12 6.80
N THR A 117 4.86 -3.90 6.12
CA THR A 117 3.67 -4.49 6.74
C THR A 117 4.04 -5.48 7.85
N ALA A 118 5.06 -6.31 7.66
CA ALA A 118 5.55 -7.23 8.69
C ALA A 118 6.09 -6.48 9.92
N ALA A 119 6.85 -5.41 9.71
CA ALA A 119 7.33 -4.54 10.79
C ALA A 119 6.18 -3.97 11.62
N LEU A 120 5.09 -3.56 10.98
CA LEU A 120 3.94 -2.98 11.69
C LEU A 120 3.27 -3.99 12.63
N ILE A 121 3.05 -5.21 12.16
CA ILE A 121 2.46 -6.26 13.00
C ILE A 121 3.37 -6.56 14.19
N ILE A 122 4.67 -6.73 13.93
CA ILE A 122 5.63 -7.06 14.99
C ILE A 122 5.77 -5.90 15.98
N ALA A 123 5.84 -4.66 15.50
CA ALA A 123 5.89 -3.48 16.34
C ALA A 123 4.63 -3.36 17.21
N SER A 124 3.44 -3.56 16.64
CA SER A 124 2.19 -3.57 17.43
C SER A 124 2.17 -4.67 18.49
N GLY A 125 2.84 -5.79 18.22
CA GLY A 125 3.05 -6.88 19.16
C GLY A 125 4.03 -6.60 20.28
N LEU A 126 5.11 -5.87 19.98
CA LEU A 126 6.15 -5.50 20.95
C LEU A 126 5.73 -4.31 21.83
N SER A 127 4.89 -3.41 21.32
CA SER A 127 4.42 -2.22 22.04
C SER A 127 3.30 -2.51 23.04
N GLN A 128 2.59 -3.65 22.90
CA GLN A 128 1.49 -4.03 23.79
C GLN A 128 1.97 -5.04 24.83
N GLN A 129 1.51 -4.90 26.08
CA GLN A 129 1.85 -5.82 27.19
C GLN A 129 1.34 -7.25 26.99
N SER A 130 0.34 -7.44 26.11
CA SER A 130 -0.23 -8.74 25.78
C SER A 130 -0.11 -9.05 24.29
N THR A 131 0.37 -10.25 23.97
CA THR A 131 0.48 -10.76 22.59
C THR A 131 -0.87 -10.76 21.87
N SER A 132 -1.99 -11.06 22.56
CA SER A 132 -3.32 -11.05 21.95
C SER A 132 -3.77 -9.64 21.56
N ALA A 133 -3.51 -8.65 22.43
CA ALA A 133 -3.81 -7.25 22.16
C ALA A 133 -2.96 -6.71 21.00
N GLY A 134 -1.69 -7.10 20.92
CA GLY A 134 -0.82 -6.75 19.81
C GLY A 134 -1.26 -7.35 18.47
N ILE A 135 -1.69 -8.62 18.45
CA ILE A 135 -2.25 -9.25 17.23
C ILE A 135 -3.51 -8.51 16.78
N GLN A 136 -4.41 -8.17 17.71
CA GLN A 136 -5.63 -7.44 17.39
C GLN A 136 -5.32 -6.07 16.77
N VAL A 137 -4.39 -5.32 17.36
CA VAL A 137 -3.94 -4.03 16.80
C VAL A 137 -3.33 -4.22 15.41
N GLY A 138 -2.44 -5.21 15.24
CA GLY A 138 -1.82 -5.53 13.96
C GLY A 138 -2.84 -5.87 12.87
N LEU A 139 -3.86 -6.68 13.20
CA LEU A 139 -4.95 -7.02 12.29
C LEU A 139 -5.81 -5.81 11.91
N ILE A 140 -6.09 -4.90 12.86
CA ILE A 140 -6.79 -3.65 12.57
C ILE A 140 -5.97 -2.81 11.58
N LYS A 141 -4.64 -2.72 11.75
CA LYS A 141 -3.76 -2.01 10.80
C LYS A 141 -3.75 -2.65 9.42
N VAL A 142 -3.76 -3.97 9.33
CA VAL A 142 -3.89 -4.68 8.05
C VAL A 142 -5.24 -4.35 7.40
N ALA A 143 -6.33 -4.36 8.16
CA ALA A 143 -7.66 -4.00 7.66
C ALA A 143 -7.75 -2.55 7.17
N GLU A 144 -7.15 -1.60 7.91
CA GLU A 144 -7.03 -0.18 7.50
C GLU A 144 -6.29 -0.07 6.16
N VAL A 145 -5.17 -0.77 6.00
CA VAL A 145 -4.39 -0.76 4.76
C VAL A 145 -5.19 -1.35 3.60
N LEU A 146 -5.85 -2.49 3.79
CA LEU A 146 -6.71 -3.11 2.77
C LEU A 146 -7.83 -2.17 2.35
N PHE A 147 -8.53 -1.54 3.30
CA PHE A 147 -9.56 -0.54 3.03
C PHE A 147 -9.02 0.61 2.19
N GLY A 148 -7.86 1.16 2.57
CA GLY A 148 -7.17 2.20 1.79
C GLY A 148 -6.89 1.79 0.34
N CYS A 149 -6.45 0.55 0.12
CA CYS A 149 -6.20 0.03 -1.23
C CYS A 149 -7.48 0.01 -2.09
N PHE A 150 -8.60 -0.42 -1.50
CA PHE A 150 -9.89 -0.45 -2.19
C PHE A 150 -10.43 0.95 -2.49
N VAL A 151 -10.29 1.90 -1.55
CA VAL A 151 -10.67 3.29 -1.81
C VAL A 151 -9.80 3.90 -2.90
N GLY A 152 -8.49 3.64 -2.90
CA GLY A 152 -7.59 4.07 -3.97
C GLY A 152 -8.04 3.58 -5.35
N LEU A 153 -8.45 2.31 -5.46
CA LEU A 153 -9.06 1.76 -6.68
C LEU A 153 -10.31 2.53 -7.08
N ALA A 154 -11.24 2.69 -6.15
CA ALA A 154 -12.56 3.27 -6.41
C ALA A 154 -12.43 4.72 -6.89
N VAL A 155 -11.54 5.49 -6.27
CA VAL A 155 -11.28 6.88 -6.64
C VAL A 155 -10.56 6.97 -7.98
N SER A 156 -9.50 6.17 -8.20
CA SER A 156 -8.82 6.08 -9.50
C SER A 156 -9.80 5.70 -10.63
N TRP A 157 -10.72 4.78 -10.37
CA TRP A 157 -11.76 4.38 -11.33
C TRP A 157 -12.77 5.50 -11.57
N LEU A 158 -13.29 6.14 -10.52
CA LEU A 158 -14.27 7.23 -10.64
C LEU A 158 -13.70 8.39 -11.45
N ILE A 159 -12.47 8.82 -11.13
CA ILE A 159 -11.81 9.91 -11.86
C ILE A 159 -11.45 9.49 -13.29
N SER A 160 -11.13 8.22 -13.55
CA SER A 160 -10.93 7.76 -14.94
C SER A 160 -12.18 7.89 -15.81
N ARG A 161 -13.35 7.76 -15.19
CA ARG A 161 -14.64 7.90 -15.87
C ARG A 161 -15.03 9.36 -16.08
N LEU A 162 -14.64 10.24 -15.15
CA LEU A 162 -14.87 11.68 -15.23
C LEU A 162 -13.86 12.42 -16.12
N TRP A 163 -12.62 11.93 -16.19
CA TRP A 163 -11.51 12.56 -16.91
C TRP A 163 -10.67 11.51 -17.66
N PRO A 164 -11.19 10.94 -18.77
CA PRO A 164 -10.42 10.01 -19.59
C PRO A 164 -9.16 10.69 -20.13
N LEU A 165 -8.01 10.02 -20.00
CA LEU A 165 -6.76 10.49 -20.61
C LEU A 165 -6.74 10.03 -22.07
N PRO A 166 -6.21 10.84 -23.00
CA PRO A 166 -5.96 10.38 -24.36
C PRO A 166 -5.07 9.15 -24.35
N GLU A 167 -5.40 8.14 -25.15
CA GLU A 167 -4.52 6.98 -25.35
C GLU A 167 -3.14 7.45 -25.82
N PRO A 168 -2.05 6.77 -25.40
CA PRO A 168 -0.74 7.06 -25.96
C PRO A 168 -0.84 6.87 -27.47
N ALA A 169 -0.52 7.91 -28.25
CA ALA A 169 -0.47 7.80 -29.69
C ALA A 169 0.39 6.58 -30.05
N GLY A 170 -0.20 5.63 -30.78
CA GLY A 170 0.50 4.42 -31.22
C GLY A 170 1.78 4.77 -31.98
N PRO A 171 2.72 3.83 -32.11
CA PRO A 171 3.95 4.08 -32.83
C PRO A 171 3.62 4.64 -34.21
N VAL A 172 4.10 5.84 -34.50
CA VAL A 172 4.00 6.44 -35.83
C VAL A 172 4.67 5.45 -36.77
N ALA A 173 3.90 4.82 -37.65
CA ALA A 173 4.44 4.02 -38.72
C ALA A 173 5.33 4.95 -39.55
N THR A 174 6.64 4.79 -39.42
CA THR A 174 7.61 5.44 -40.28
C THR A 174 7.41 4.92 -41.71
N PRO A 175 7.38 5.80 -42.73
CA PRO A 175 7.14 5.42 -44.12
C PRO A 175 8.23 4.51 -44.67
#